data_AF-A0A7C5I8P6-F1
#
_entry.id   AF-A0A7C5I8P6-F1
#
_cell.length_a   1.000
_cell.length_b   1.000
_cell.length_c   1.000
_cell.angle_alpha   90.00
_cell.angle_beta   90.00
_cell.angle_gamma   90.00
#
_symmetry.space_group_name_H-M   'P 1'
#
loop_
_entity.id
_entity.type
_entity.pdbx_description
1 polymer ?
#
loop_
_entity_poly.entity_id
_entity_poly.type
_entity_poly.pdbx_seq_one_letter_code
_entity_poly.pdbx_strand_id
1 'polypeptide(L)'
;MSTPEMERQSLEADIVCVGFGPATAGFLTTLSRELLAPDGSPRFESRAAPGLPLQVICYERADGLAFGVSGVVTKARGIRASFPDLDPAQIPMAAPVRLEKVLYLLDPIGASRRPSSLRIADQVIRLSSAVLPVEHHAMELPFTPEFLHKEGGLVLSLGQFLQWVSEQVLLTGAVQIWPGMPVASPLIEGQRVVGIRLADQGTDRAGNPQPGYMPGMDIKASLTVVGDGPFGPVGRQLNEHFGMPPGHHERDWAVGMKMVIDLPPDCPLEPGTVFHTFGFPEPEIFGFLYVHPGGVASAG
;
A
#
# COMPACT_ATOMS: atom_id res chain seq x y z
N MET A 1 6.94 1.86 39.64
CA MET A 1 5.95 2.87 40.04
C MET A 1 5.06 3.08 38.84
N SER A 2 3.79 2.68 38.92
CA SER A 2 2.80 2.93 37.86
C SER A 2 2.68 4.43 37.68
N THR A 3 2.96 4.93 36.47
CA THR A 3 2.66 6.30 36.08
C THR A 3 1.19 6.57 36.45
N PRO A 4 0.85 7.66 37.16
CA PRO A 4 -0.54 7.96 37.47
C PRO A 4 -1.34 7.95 36.17
N GLU A 5 -2.48 7.26 36.20
CA GLU A 5 -3.37 7.09 35.05
C GLU A 5 -3.85 8.47 34.63
N MET A 6 -3.21 9.00 33.59
CA MET A 6 -3.40 10.36 33.16
C MET A 6 -4.71 10.42 32.39
N GLU A 7 -5.62 11.33 32.77
CA GLU A 7 -6.94 11.45 32.16
C GLU A 7 -6.81 11.73 30.65
N ARG A 8 -7.36 10.84 29.84
CA ARG A 8 -7.36 10.95 28.37
C ARG A 8 -8.72 11.41 27.90
N GLN A 9 -8.73 12.33 26.94
CA GLN A 9 -9.97 12.66 26.24
C GLN A 9 -10.49 11.43 25.51
N SER A 10 -11.81 11.32 25.38
CA SER A 10 -12.44 10.25 24.63
C SER A 10 -13.48 10.82 23.66
N LEU A 11 -13.59 10.17 22.51
CA LEU A 11 -14.58 10.44 21.48
C LEU A 11 -15.27 9.13 21.10
N GLU A 12 -16.57 9.18 20.82
CA GLU A 12 -17.32 8.02 20.32
C GLU A 12 -17.54 8.13 18.81
N ALA A 13 -17.37 7.02 18.11
CA ALA A 13 -17.69 6.86 16.69
C ALA A 13 -18.43 5.53 16.48
N ASP A 14 -19.11 5.37 15.36
CA ASP A 14 -19.73 4.08 15.04
C ASP A 14 -18.69 3.10 14.48
N ILE A 15 -17.86 3.59 13.56
CA ILE A 15 -16.80 2.83 12.88
C ILE A 15 -15.51 3.64 12.89
N VAL A 16 -14.43 3.04 13.38
CA VAL A 16 -13.09 3.61 13.30
C VAL A 16 -12.18 2.75 12.44
N CYS A 17 -11.47 3.38 11.52
CA CYS A 17 -10.49 2.72 10.65
C CYS A 17 -9.07 3.19 11.01
N VAL A 18 -8.12 2.26 10.98
CA VAL A 18 -6.70 2.52 11.24
C VAL A 18 -5.90 2.28 9.97
N GLY A 19 -5.25 3.33 9.47
CA GLY A 19 -4.45 3.30 8.25
C GLY A 19 -5.31 3.44 6.99
N PHE A 20 -4.96 4.39 6.13
CA PHE A 20 -5.57 4.62 4.83
C PHE A 20 -4.70 4.02 3.71
N GLY A 21 -4.53 2.70 3.74
CA GLY A 21 -3.93 1.93 2.66
C GLY A 21 -4.96 1.45 1.62
N PRO A 22 -4.54 0.72 0.57
CA PRO A 22 -5.44 0.24 -0.49
C PRO A 22 -6.57 -0.67 0.03
N ALA A 23 -6.33 -1.44 1.10
CA ALA A 23 -7.35 -2.27 1.73
C ALA A 23 -8.47 -1.42 2.36
N THR A 24 -8.10 -0.49 3.23
CA THR A 24 -9.05 0.43 3.88
C THR A 24 -9.73 1.34 2.86
N ALA A 25 -9.00 1.81 1.84
CA ALA A 25 -9.55 2.63 0.77
C ALA A 25 -10.64 1.87 -0.02
N GLY A 26 -10.41 0.60 -0.36
CA GLY A 26 -11.42 -0.28 -0.95
C GLY A 26 -12.64 -0.49 -0.05
N PHE A 27 -12.41 -0.79 1.24
CA PHE A 27 -13.48 -0.93 2.23
C PHE A 27 -14.34 0.34 2.33
N LEU A 28 -13.72 1.50 2.50
CA LEU A 28 -14.42 2.78 2.65
C LEU A 28 -15.14 3.20 1.37
N THR A 29 -14.60 2.89 0.20
CA THR A 29 -15.28 3.13 -1.10
C THR A 29 -16.57 2.33 -1.20
N THR A 30 -16.55 1.07 -0.80
CA THR A 30 -17.75 0.22 -0.81
C THR A 30 -18.73 0.68 0.26
N LEU A 31 -18.25 0.95 1.47
CA LEU A 31 -19.07 1.37 2.59
C LEU A 31 -19.78 2.70 2.30
N SER A 32 -19.08 3.72 1.80
CA SER A 32 -19.65 5.05 1.59
C SER A 32 -20.85 5.06 0.64
N ARG A 33 -20.85 4.19 -0.37
CA ARG A 33 -21.98 3.99 -1.28
C ARG A 33 -23.19 3.39 -0.59
N GLU A 34 -22.97 2.49 0.36
CA GLU A 34 -24.06 1.88 1.12
C GLU A 34 -24.59 2.80 2.22
N LEU A 35 -23.82 3.78 2.67
CA LEU A 35 -24.24 4.75 3.69
C LEU A 35 -25.22 5.80 3.16
N LEU A 36 -25.32 5.98 1.84
CA LEU A 36 -26.15 6.99 1.20
C LEU A 36 -27.29 6.36 0.40
N ALA A 37 -28.45 6.99 0.42
CA ALA A 37 -29.58 6.65 -0.43
C ALA A 37 -29.38 7.20 -1.85
N PRO A 38 -30.18 6.77 -2.85
CA PRO A 38 -30.05 7.27 -4.23
C PRO A 38 -30.23 8.78 -4.37
N ASP A 39 -30.89 9.44 -3.42
CA ASP A 39 -31.06 10.89 -3.35
C ASP A 39 -29.92 11.62 -2.61
N GLY A 40 -28.90 10.89 -2.16
CA GLY A 40 -27.76 11.39 -1.41
C GLY A 40 -28.01 11.56 0.10
N SER A 41 -29.20 11.20 0.60
CA SER A 41 -29.48 11.28 2.04
C SER A 41 -28.82 10.13 2.82
N PRO A 42 -28.38 10.35 4.07
CA PRO A 42 -27.84 9.29 4.92
C PRO A 42 -28.86 8.19 5.23
N ARG A 43 -28.46 6.92 5.05
CA ARG A 43 -29.31 5.74 5.30
C ARG A 43 -29.32 5.28 6.75
N PHE A 44 -28.29 5.62 7.51
CA PHE A 44 -28.08 5.13 8.87
C PHE A 44 -27.81 6.29 9.82
N GLU A 45 -28.46 6.23 10.98
CA GLU A 45 -28.24 7.13 12.09
C GLU A 45 -27.13 6.59 13.00
N SER A 46 -26.30 7.51 13.52
CA SER A 46 -25.25 7.19 14.45
C SER A 46 -25.79 6.79 15.82
N ARG A 47 -25.23 5.72 16.38
CA ARG A 47 -25.47 5.37 17.79
C ARG A 47 -24.58 6.19 18.73
N ALA A 48 -23.40 6.59 18.24
CA ALA A 48 -22.47 7.45 18.96
C ALA A 48 -22.94 8.92 19.02
N ALA A 49 -23.71 9.37 18.02
CA ALA A 49 -24.23 10.73 17.95
C ALA A 49 -25.68 10.76 17.43
N PRO A 50 -26.68 10.57 18.31
CA PRO A 50 -28.09 10.54 17.92
C PRO A 50 -28.53 11.78 17.13
N GLY A 51 -29.31 11.57 16.08
CA GLY A 51 -29.75 12.60 15.13
C GLY A 51 -28.74 12.95 14.04
N LEU A 52 -27.52 12.38 14.06
CA LEU A 52 -26.52 12.55 13.02
C LEU A 52 -26.36 11.29 12.15
N PRO A 53 -25.84 11.43 10.93
CA PRO A 53 -25.43 10.30 10.10
C PRO A 53 -24.41 9.41 10.81
N LEU A 54 -24.28 8.15 10.38
CA LEU A 54 -23.26 7.22 10.88
C LEU A 54 -21.86 7.88 10.91
N GLN A 55 -21.20 7.84 12.06
CA GLN A 55 -19.88 8.42 12.27
C GLN A 55 -18.79 7.41 11.89
N VAL A 56 -18.25 7.56 10.67
CA VAL A 56 -17.15 6.75 10.15
C VAL A 56 -15.89 7.59 10.03
N ILE A 57 -14.86 7.21 10.79
CA ILE A 57 -13.62 7.98 10.90
C ILE A 57 -12.42 7.07 10.59
N CYS A 58 -11.58 7.48 9.65
CA CYS A 58 -10.33 6.81 9.33
C CYS A 58 -9.14 7.67 9.77
N TYR A 59 -8.24 7.11 10.56
CA TYR A 59 -7.02 7.77 11.00
C TYR A 59 -5.82 7.25 10.20
N GLU A 60 -5.06 8.15 9.58
CA GLU A 60 -3.85 7.85 8.84
C GLU A 60 -2.64 8.46 9.53
N ARG A 61 -1.56 7.70 9.66
CA ARG A 61 -0.33 8.12 10.32
C ARG A 61 0.41 9.18 9.51
N ALA A 62 0.48 9.01 8.20
CA ALA A 62 1.21 9.92 7.33
C ALA A 62 0.54 11.29 7.27
N ASP A 63 1.35 12.34 7.12
CA ASP A 63 0.88 13.73 7.05
C ASP A 63 -0.05 14.01 5.85
N GLY A 64 -0.05 13.12 4.85
CA GLY A 64 -0.94 13.17 3.70
C GLY A 64 -1.31 11.78 3.19
N LEU A 65 -2.27 11.73 2.27
CA LEU A 65 -2.87 10.48 1.79
C LEU A 65 -2.12 9.84 0.61
N ALA A 66 -1.07 10.51 0.13
CA ALA A 66 -0.21 10.06 -0.97
C ALA A 66 1.06 9.30 -0.51
N PHE A 67 1.11 8.78 0.72
CA PHE A 67 2.33 8.21 1.33
C PHE A 67 2.70 6.80 0.84
N GLY A 68 1.78 6.07 0.19
CA GLY A 68 1.97 4.67 -0.16
C GLY A 68 3.20 4.40 -1.06
N VAL A 69 4.13 3.57 -0.59
CA VAL A 69 5.31 3.13 -1.36
C VAL A 69 5.01 1.80 -2.07
N SER A 70 4.85 1.86 -3.39
CA SER A 70 4.79 0.67 -4.24
C SER A 70 5.08 1.04 -5.70
N GLY A 71 5.77 0.17 -6.44
CA GLY A 71 5.67 0.14 -7.90
C GLY A 71 4.44 -0.69 -8.24
N VAL A 72 3.34 -0.06 -8.63
CA VAL A 72 2.09 -0.81 -8.83
C VAL A 72 1.95 -1.17 -10.30
N VAL A 73 1.93 -2.47 -10.56
CA VAL A 73 1.39 -3.06 -11.78
C VAL A 73 0.33 -4.08 -11.39
N THR A 74 -0.88 -3.97 -11.93
CA THR A 74 -2.02 -4.78 -11.48
C THR A 74 -2.99 -5.08 -12.61
N LYS A 75 -3.67 -6.23 -12.55
CA LYS A 75 -4.83 -6.53 -13.41
C LYS A 75 -6.05 -5.65 -13.09
N ALA A 76 -5.96 -4.81 -12.05
CA ALA A 76 -6.97 -3.84 -11.63
C ALA A 76 -8.37 -4.44 -11.33
N ARG A 77 -8.47 -5.75 -11.04
CA ARG A 77 -9.76 -6.42 -10.79
C ARG A 77 -10.50 -5.82 -9.59
N GLY A 78 -9.83 -5.71 -8.44
CA GLY A 78 -10.40 -5.10 -7.24
C GLY A 78 -10.70 -3.61 -7.43
N ILE A 79 -9.81 -2.89 -8.12
CA ILE A 79 -10.02 -1.47 -8.44
C ILE A 79 -11.29 -1.29 -9.27
N ARG A 80 -11.50 -2.10 -10.32
CA ARG A 80 -12.70 -2.02 -11.16
C ARG A 80 -13.98 -2.47 -10.45
N ALA A 81 -13.87 -3.39 -9.48
CA ALA A 81 -15.02 -3.73 -8.64
C ALA A 81 -15.42 -2.53 -7.76
N SER A 82 -14.44 -1.81 -7.21
CA SER A 82 -14.69 -0.59 -6.44
C SER A 82 -15.04 0.61 -7.32
N PHE A 83 -14.52 0.71 -8.54
CA PHE A 83 -14.74 1.82 -9.47
C PHE A 83 -15.00 1.28 -10.89
N PRO A 84 -16.25 0.86 -11.17
CA PRO A 84 -16.60 0.26 -12.47
C PRO A 84 -16.35 1.18 -13.66
N ASP A 85 -16.60 2.47 -13.48
CA ASP A 85 -16.47 3.52 -14.50
C ASP A 85 -15.13 4.26 -14.39
N LEU A 86 -14.10 3.64 -13.81
CA LEU A 86 -12.80 4.26 -13.66
C LEU A 86 -12.20 4.62 -15.02
N ASP A 87 -11.94 5.92 -15.21
CA ASP A 87 -11.04 6.42 -16.24
C ASP A 87 -9.62 6.59 -15.64
N PRO A 88 -8.63 5.76 -16.05
CA PRO A 88 -7.26 5.86 -15.56
C PRO A 88 -6.63 7.25 -15.79
N ALA A 89 -7.08 8.02 -16.78
CA ALA A 89 -6.55 9.35 -17.05
C ALA A 89 -6.81 10.35 -15.89
N GLN A 90 -7.77 10.06 -15.02
CA GLN A 90 -8.05 10.86 -13.83
C GLN A 90 -7.03 10.66 -12.71
N ILE A 91 -6.22 9.60 -12.77
CA ILE A 91 -5.20 9.30 -11.76
C ILE A 91 -3.84 9.72 -12.31
N PRO A 92 -3.17 10.71 -11.72
CA PRO A 92 -1.83 11.10 -12.13
C PRO A 92 -0.87 9.89 -12.16
N MET A 93 -0.05 9.82 -13.21
CA MET A 93 0.92 8.73 -13.45
C MET A 93 0.31 7.34 -13.68
N ALA A 94 -1.00 7.21 -13.86
CA ALA A 94 -1.61 5.95 -14.26
C ALA A 94 -1.57 5.77 -15.78
N ALA A 95 -1.31 4.54 -16.21
CA ALA A 95 -1.38 4.15 -17.62
C ALA A 95 -1.85 2.70 -17.75
N PRO A 96 -2.56 2.35 -18.84
CA PRO A 96 -2.78 0.95 -19.17
C PRO A 96 -1.44 0.24 -19.38
N VAL A 97 -1.35 -1.03 -18.97
CA VAL A 97 -0.19 -1.87 -19.32
C VAL A 97 -0.20 -2.08 -20.84
N ARG A 98 0.91 -1.74 -21.51
CA ARG A 98 1.06 -1.82 -22.97
C ARG A 98 2.10 -2.85 -23.40
N LEU A 99 3.17 -2.97 -22.63
CA LEU A 99 4.29 -3.85 -22.92
C LEU A 99 4.73 -4.53 -21.62
N GLU A 100 4.91 -5.84 -21.67
CA GLU A 100 5.42 -6.62 -20.54
C GLU A 100 6.61 -7.46 -20.99
N LYS A 101 7.74 -7.34 -20.29
CA LYS A 101 8.92 -8.17 -20.51
C LYS A 101 9.45 -8.74 -19.21
N VAL A 102 10.03 -9.93 -19.32
CA VAL A 102 10.84 -10.53 -18.25
C VAL A 102 12.28 -10.63 -18.76
N LEU A 103 13.21 -10.06 -18.01
CA LEU A 103 14.60 -9.96 -18.38
C LEU A 103 15.46 -10.76 -17.41
N TYR A 104 16.26 -11.68 -17.94
CA TYR A 104 17.31 -12.34 -17.19
C TYR A 104 18.60 -11.53 -17.26
N LEU A 105 19.06 -11.01 -16.12
CA LEU A 105 20.27 -10.20 -16.04
C LEU A 105 21.50 -11.10 -15.86
N LEU A 106 22.45 -11.01 -16.79
CA LEU A 106 23.77 -11.64 -16.69
C LEU A 106 24.63 -10.88 -15.67
N ASP A 107 25.66 -11.54 -15.13
CA ASP A 107 26.61 -10.90 -14.21
C ASP A 107 27.86 -10.41 -14.97
N PRO A 108 27.98 -9.10 -15.30
CA PRO A 108 29.10 -8.57 -16.06
C PRO A 108 30.38 -8.40 -15.24
N ILE A 109 30.28 -8.35 -13.91
CA ILE A 109 31.40 -8.02 -13.02
C ILE A 109 31.82 -9.17 -12.10
N GLY A 110 31.11 -10.29 -12.15
CA GLY A 110 31.40 -11.47 -11.33
C GLY A 110 31.04 -11.29 -9.85
N ALA A 111 30.10 -10.40 -9.53
CA ALA A 111 29.73 -10.08 -8.16
C ALA A 111 28.62 -10.97 -7.58
N SER A 112 27.83 -11.64 -8.43
CA SER A 112 26.67 -12.44 -7.99
C SER A 112 27.06 -13.78 -7.37
N ARG A 113 26.35 -14.21 -6.32
CA ARG A 113 26.52 -15.53 -5.69
C ARG A 113 25.75 -16.61 -6.45
N ARG A 114 26.16 -16.82 -7.70
CA ARG A 114 25.56 -17.80 -8.61
C ARG A 114 26.17 -19.19 -8.40
N PRO A 115 25.37 -20.27 -8.39
CA PRO A 115 25.89 -21.63 -8.41
C PRO A 115 26.62 -21.91 -9.73
N SER A 116 27.53 -22.90 -9.73
CA SER A 116 28.37 -23.20 -10.90
C SER A 116 27.56 -23.52 -12.17
N SER A 117 26.41 -24.17 -12.02
CA SER A 117 25.49 -24.46 -13.13
C SER A 117 24.99 -23.17 -13.80
N LEU A 118 24.61 -22.16 -13.01
CA LEU A 118 24.12 -20.89 -13.53
C LEU A 118 25.25 -20.08 -14.19
N ARG A 119 26.48 -20.15 -13.65
CA ARG A 119 27.65 -19.52 -14.30
C ARG A 119 27.96 -20.12 -15.66
N ILE A 120 27.83 -21.44 -15.79
CA ILE A 120 27.98 -22.13 -17.10
C ILE A 120 26.87 -21.69 -18.05
N ALA A 121 25.63 -21.60 -17.57
CA ALA A 121 24.51 -21.10 -18.37
C ALA A 121 24.76 -19.66 -18.86
N ASP A 122 25.25 -18.76 -18.00
CA ASP A 122 25.62 -17.39 -18.38
C ASP A 122 26.67 -17.36 -19.49
N GLN A 123 27.69 -18.22 -19.41
CA GLN A 123 28.71 -18.33 -20.45
C GLN A 123 28.12 -18.79 -21.79
N VAL A 124 27.23 -19.78 -21.76
CA VAL A 124 26.53 -20.27 -22.96
C VAL A 124 25.66 -19.16 -23.57
N ILE A 125 24.92 -18.42 -22.75
CA ILE A 125 24.10 -17.27 -23.20
C ILE A 125 24.99 -16.22 -23.86
N ARG A 126 26.13 -15.87 -23.24
CA ARG A 126 27.08 -14.89 -23.80
C ARG A 126 27.69 -15.34 -25.13
N LEU A 127 28.04 -16.62 -25.25
CA LEU A 127 28.58 -17.18 -26.50
C LEU A 127 27.52 -17.27 -27.62
N SER A 128 26.25 -17.32 -27.25
CA SER A 128 25.11 -17.44 -28.16
C SER A 128 24.39 -16.10 -28.39
N SER A 129 24.98 -14.97 -28.01
CA SER A 129 24.34 -13.64 -28.08
C SER A 129 24.02 -13.20 -29.51
N ALA A 130 24.67 -13.77 -30.53
CA ALA A 130 24.35 -13.50 -31.93
C ALA A 130 22.98 -14.07 -32.37
N VAL A 131 22.43 -15.04 -31.63
CA VAL A 131 21.15 -15.71 -31.95
C VAL A 131 20.10 -15.57 -30.84
N LEU A 132 20.51 -15.18 -29.64
CA LEU A 132 19.62 -14.93 -28.50
C LEU A 132 19.34 -13.42 -28.37
N PRO A 133 18.17 -13.01 -27.85
CA PRO A 133 17.81 -11.61 -27.64
C PRO A 133 18.55 -11.04 -26.41
N VAL A 134 19.86 -10.89 -26.54
CA VAL A 134 20.75 -10.40 -25.49
C VAL A 134 21.21 -9.00 -25.83
N GLU A 135 20.83 -8.02 -25.02
CA GLU A 135 21.23 -6.63 -25.14
C GLU A 135 21.68 -6.10 -23.77
N HIS A 136 22.77 -5.33 -23.73
CA HIS A 136 23.24 -4.66 -22.50
C HIS A 136 23.35 -5.59 -21.25
N HIS A 137 23.79 -6.84 -21.45
CA HIS A 137 23.86 -7.88 -20.41
C HIS A 137 22.52 -8.37 -19.85
N ALA A 138 21.40 -8.06 -20.51
CA ALA A 138 20.09 -8.62 -20.23
C ALA A 138 19.65 -9.53 -21.39
N MET A 139 19.10 -10.70 -21.07
CA MET A 139 18.44 -11.57 -22.03
C MET A 139 16.93 -11.44 -21.86
N GLU A 140 16.22 -11.03 -22.90
CA GLU A 140 14.76 -11.04 -22.91
C GLU A 140 14.25 -12.50 -22.97
N LEU A 141 13.37 -12.87 -22.03
CA LEU A 141 12.75 -14.19 -22.09
C LEU A 141 11.70 -14.22 -23.21
N PRO A 142 11.57 -15.35 -23.95
CA PRO A 142 10.61 -15.46 -25.05
C PRO A 142 9.15 -15.51 -24.60
N PHE A 143 8.89 -15.63 -23.29
CA PHE A 143 7.56 -15.61 -22.70
C PHE A 143 7.59 -14.97 -21.32
N THR A 144 6.45 -14.42 -20.90
CA THR A 144 6.21 -13.95 -19.54
C THR A 144 5.36 -14.99 -18.80
N PRO A 145 5.71 -15.41 -17.58
CA PRO A 145 4.87 -16.32 -16.80
C PRO A 145 3.48 -15.74 -16.49
N GLU A 146 2.44 -16.58 -16.43
CA GLU A 146 1.04 -16.14 -16.22
C GLU A 146 0.84 -15.29 -14.95
N PHE A 147 1.57 -15.60 -13.89
CA PHE A 147 1.50 -14.84 -12.64
C PHE A 147 2.10 -13.43 -12.77
N LEU A 148 3.06 -13.22 -13.69
CA LEU A 148 3.65 -11.92 -13.98
C LEU A 148 2.82 -11.13 -14.99
N HIS A 149 2.10 -11.78 -15.90
CA HIS A 149 1.23 -11.10 -16.86
C HIS A 149 0.16 -10.20 -16.21
N LYS A 150 0.04 -8.98 -16.71
CA LYS A 150 -0.89 -7.92 -16.30
C LYS A 150 -1.59 -7.27 -17.51
N GLU A 151 -1.73 -8.00 -18.61
CA GLU A 151 -2.54 -7.58 -19.77
C GLU A 151 -3.94 -7.09 -19.35
N GLY A 152 -4.38 -6.00 -19.96
CA GLY A 152 -5.62 -5.29 -19.59
C GLY A 152 -5.55 -4.66 -18.19
N GLY A 153 -4.36 -4.56 -17.60
CA GLY A 153 -4.11 -3.97 -16.29
C GLY A 153 -3.69 -2.51 -16.34
N LEU A 154 -3.20 -2.02 -15.20
CA LEU A 154 -2.70 -0.67 -14.99
C LEU A 154 -1.31 -0.68 -14.37
N VAL A 155 -0.48 0.24 -14.82
CA VAL A 155 0.68 0.77 -14.09
C VAL A 155 0.22 2.04 -13.37
N LEU A 156 0.53 2.19 -12.08
CA LEU A 156 0.11 3.37 -11.31
C LEU A 156 1.07 3.71 -10.15
N SER A 157 1.05 4.98 -9.75
CA SER A 157 1.67 5.40 -8.49
C SER A 157 0.68 5.17 -7.35
N LEU A 158 1.07 4.37 -6.33
CA LEU A 158 0.17 4.06 -5.22
C LEU A 158 -0.25 5.32 -4.46
N GLY A 159 0.68 6.25 -4.23
CA GLY A 159 0.37 7.53 -3.58
C GLY A 159 -0.65 8.36 -4.35
N GLN A 160 -0.47 8.51 -5.68
CA GLN A 160 -1.42 9.26 -6.52
C GLN A 160 -2.78 8.57 -6.58
N PHE A 161 -2.80 7.24 -6.62
CA PHE A 161 -4.03 6.48 -6.57
C PHE A 161 -4.76 6.64 -5.24
N LEU A 162 -4.07 6.52 -4.10
CA LEU A 162 -4.70 6.71 -2.78
C LEU A 162 -5.19 8.14 -2.58
N GLN A 163 -4.45 9.14 -3.08
CA GLN A 163 -4.90 10.52 -3.12
C GLN A 163 -6.21 10.64 -3.90
N TRP A 164 -6.26 10.13 -5.13
CA TRP A 164 -7.48 10.15 -5.94
C TRP A 164 -8.65 9.40 -5.27
N VAL A 165 -8.41 8.20 -4.71
CA VAL A 165 -9.46 7.45 -4.00
C VAL A 165 -9.96 8.22 -2.78
N SER A 166 -9.08 8.90 -2.04
CA SER A 166 -9.48 9.70 -0.89
C SER A 166 -10.44 10.81 -1.28
N GLU A 167 -10.19 11.48 -2.42
CA GLU A 167 -11.08 12.51 -2.95
C GLU A 167 -12.45 11.91 -3.30
N GLN A 168 -12.49 10.74 -3.95
CA GLN A 168 -13.75 10.06 -4.25
C GLN A 168 -14.54 9.73 -2.97
N VAL A 169 -13.86 9.24 -1.92
CA VAL A 169 -14.49 8.88 -0.65
C VAL A 169 -14.95 10.11 0.12
N LEU A 170 -14.12 11.14 0.25
CA LEU A 170 -14.43 12.38 0.98
C LEU A 170 -15.56 13.17 0.31
N LEU A 171 -15.64 13.17 -1.02
CA LEU A 171 -16.73 13.82 -1.77
C LEU A 171 -18.12 13.26 -1.45
N THR A 172 -18.20 12.02 -0.96
CA THR A 172 -19.48 11.46 -0.50
C THR A 172 -20.03 12.13 0.75
N GLY A 173 -19.16 12.76 1.56
CA GLY A 173 -19.51 13.32 2.87
C GLY A 173 -19.87 12.29 3.94
N ALA A 174 -19.87 10.99 3.61
CA ALA A 174 -20.27 9.91 4.52
C ALA A 174 -19.11 9.38 5.40
N VAL A 175 -17.87 9.71 5.06
CA VAL A 175 -16.65 9.21 5.72
C VAL A 175 -15.67 10.35 5.93
N GLN A 176 -15.03 10.38 7.09
CA GLN A 176 -13.95 11.31 7.40
C GLN A 176 -12.60 10.58 7.35
N ILE A 177 -11.59 11.20 6.74
CA ILE A 177 -10.22 10.68 6.70
C ILE A 177 -9.29 11.75 7.30
N TRP A 178 -8.56 11.38 8.34
CA TRP A 178 -7.69 12.26 9.12
C TRP A 178 -6.23 11.83 9.00
N PRO A 179 -5.45 12.44 8.09
CA PRO A 179 -4.01 12.25 8.02
C PRO A 179 -3.28 12.92 9.20
N GLY A 180 -2.04 12.53 9.44
CA GLY A 180 -1.18 13.05 10.53
C GLY A 180 -1.62 12.61 11.93
N MET A 181 -2.47 11.58 12.03
CA MET A 181 -3.08 11.11 13.27
C MET A 181 -2.71 9.64 13.53
N PRO A 182 -1.47 9.35 13.92
CA PRO A 182 -1.03 7.98 14.22
C PRO A 182 -1.86 7.34 15.34
N VAL A 183 -2.16 6.06 15.15
CA VAL A 183 -2.79 5.21 16.17
C VAL A 183 -1.73 4.38 16.87
N ALA A 184 -1.69 4.43 18.19
CA ALA A 184 -0.69 3.75 19.01
C ALA A 184 -1.11 2.32 19.38
N SER A 185 -2.37 2.10 19.74
CA SER A 185 -2.83 0.79 20.23
C SER A 185 -4.33 0.58 20.02
N PRO A 186 -4.81 -0.68 19.96
CA PRO A 186 -6.22 -0.97 20.13
C PRO A 186 -6.64 -0.74 21.60
N LEU A 187 -7.91 -0.44 21.83
CA LEU A 187 -8.55 -0.49 23.15
C LEU A 187 -9.27 -1.82 23.28
N ILE A 188 -8.95 -2.59 24.31
CA ILE A 188 -9.44 -3.96 24.50
C ILE A 188 -10.06 -4.11 25.89
N GLU A 189 -11.28 -4.64 25.93
CA GLU A 189 -11.99 -5.03 27.15
C GLU A 189 -12.26 -6.54 27.12
N GLY A 190 -11.49 -7.30 27.90
CA GLY A 190 -11.52 -8.76 27.86
C GLY A 190 -11.14 -9.31 26.49
N GLN A 191 -12.12 -9.89 25.77
CA GLN A 191 -11.95 -10.43 24.41
C GLN A 191 -12.57 -9.53 23.32
N ARG A 192 -12.92 -8.29 23.65
CA ARG A 192 -13.57 -7.36 22.74
C ARG A 192 -12.68 -6.16 22.44
N VAL A 193 -12.51 -5.84 21.16
CA VAL A 193 -11.99 -4.53 20.74
C VAL A 193 -13.10 -3.50 20.88
N VAL A 194 -12.82 -2.42 21.61
CA VAL A 194 -13.80 -1.35 21.92
C VAL A 194 -13.41 0.00 21.32
N GLY A 195 -12.32 0.05 20.56
CA GLY A 195 -11.84 1.27 19.94
C GLY A 195 -10.34 1.28 19.70
N ILE A 196 -9.78 2.48 19.57
CA ILE A 196 -8.36 2.72 19.37
C ILE A 196 -7.87 3.89 20.23
N ARG A 197 -6.56 3.94 20.48
CA ARG A 197 -5.88 5.06 21.11
C ARG A 197 -4.95 5.74 20.12
N LEU A 198 -5.11 7.05 19.94
CA LEU A 198 -4.16 7.86 19.17
C LEU A 198 -2.80 7.93 19.89
N ALA A 199 -1.73 8.19 19.14
CA ALA A 199 -0.42 8.36 19.75
C ALA A 199 -0.33 9.66 20.55
N ASP A 200 0.48 9.62 21.60
CA ASP A 200 0.79 10.81 22.39
C ASP A 200 1.64 11.79 21.57
N GLN A 201 1.45 13.09 21.80
CA GLN A 201 2.20 14.16 21.13
C GLN A 201 3.07 14.89 22.13
N GLY A 202 4.14 15.53 21.65
CA GLY A 202 5.07 16.26 22.52
C GLY A 202 5.88 15.33 23.42
N THR A 203 6.39 14.23 22.87
CA THR A 203 7.28 13.29 23.58
C THR A 203 8.71 13.37 23.05
N ASP A 204 9.67 12.99 23.89
CA ASP A 204 11.05 12.77 23.45
C ASP A 204 11.18 11.46 22.62
N ARG A 205 12.40 11.15 22.15
CA ARG A 205 12.69 9.94 21.38
C ARG A 205 12.39 8.64 22.15
N ALA A 206 12.39 8.68 23.48
CA ALA A 206 12.09 7.54 24.34
C ALA A 206 10.59 7.47 24.71
N GLY A 207 9.77 8.42 24.27
CA GLY A 207 8.34 8.49 24.58
C GLY A 207 8.02 9.22 25.89
N ASN A 208 9.00 9.87 26.53
CA ASN A 208 8.73 10.63 27.75
C ASN A 208 8.06 11.97 27.43
N PRO A 209 7.08 12.41 28.25
CA PRO A 209 6.44 13.73 28.09
C PRO A 209 7.43 14.90 28.08
N GLN A 210 7.26 15.84 27.15
CA GLN A 210 7.97 17.12 27.08
C GLN A 210 7.02 18.31 27.33
N PRO A 211 7.53 19.56 27.44
CA PRO A 211 6.65 20.73 27.46
C PRO A 211 5.72 20.74 26.23
N GLY A 212 4.41 20.86 26.47
CA GLY A 212 3.38 20.74 25.42
C GLY A 212 2.92 19.31 25.15
N TYR A 213 3.24 18.35 26.01
CA TYR A 213 2.74 16.99 25.92
C TYR A 213 1.21 16.95 25.89
N MET A 214 0.66 16.20 24.94
CA MET A 214 -0.76 15.95 24.82
C MET A 214 -1.00 14.44 24.78
N PRO A 215 -1.78 13.88 25.72
CA PRO A 215 -2.15 12.48 25.63
C PRO A 215 -3.00 12.25 24.38
N GLY A 216 -2.69 11.17 23.68
CA GLY A 216 -3.52 10.65 22.61
C GLY A 216 -4.92 10.31 23.11
N MET A 217 -5.90 10.66 22.29
CA MET A 217 -7.33 10.49 22.57
C MET A 217 -7.75 9.02 22.41
N ASP A 218 -8.70 8.58 23.23
CA ASP A 218 -9.35 7.28 23.13
C ASP A 218 -10.60 7.39 22.24
N ILE A 219 -10.54 6.78 21.06
CA ILE A 219 -11.67 6.73 20.12
C ILE A 219 -12.40 5.41 20.32
N LYS A 220 -13.54 5.46 21.01
CA LYS A 220 -14.40 4.30 21.23
C LYS A 220 -15.29 4.06 20.01
N ALA A 221 -15.37 2.81 19.57
CA ALA A 221 -16.17 2.46 18.42
C ALA A 221 -16.85 1.10 18.54
N SER A 222 -18.00 0.97 17.90
CA SER A 222 -18.70 -0.34 17.81
C SER A 222 -17.98 -1.30 16.86
N LEU A 223 -17.31 -0.78 15.84
CA LEU A 223 -16.48 -1.53 14.91
C LEU A 223 -15.12 -0.83 14.72
N THR A 224 -14.04 -1.60 14.87
CA THR A 224 -12.68 -1.16 14.54
C THR A 224 -12.16 -1.95 13.34
N VAL A 225 -11.79 -1.24 12.27
CA VAL A 225 -11.22 -1.81 11.05
C VAL A 225 -9.73 -1.48 11.01
N VAL A 226 -8.88 -2.50 10.91
CA VAL A 226 -7.43 -2.31 10.95
C VAL A 226 -6.83 -2.63 9.59
N GLY A 227 -6.20 -1.61 8.98
CA GLY A 227 -5.50 -1.67 7.71
C GLY A 227 -4.20 -0.88 7.76
N ASP A 228 -3.44 -1.02 8.85
CA ASP A 228 -2.21 -0.28 9.18
C ASP A 228 -0.94 -0.81 8.49
N GLY A 229 -1.13 -1.62 7.45
CA GLY A 229 -0.08 -2.11 6.57
C GLY A 229 0.58 -3.42 7.05
N PRO A 230 1.65 -3.87 6.36
CA PRO A 230 2.25 -5.18 6.59
C PRO A 230 2.87 -5.32 7.98
N PHE A 231 3.37 -4.23 8.57
CA PHE A 231 3.99 -4.26 9.90
C PHE A 231 3.46 -3.14 10.80
N GLY A 232 2.12 -3.08 10.88
CA GLY A 232 1.41 -2.05 11.62
C GLY A 232 1.39 -2.30 13.14
N PRO A 233 1.45 -1.23 13.97
CA PRO A 233 1.49 -1.36 15.42
C PRO A 233 0.19 -1.92 16.02
N VAL A 234 -0.97 -1.63 15.43
CA VAL A 234 -2.27 -2.06 15.95
C VAL A 234 -2.52 -3.51 15.58
N GLY A 235 -2.31 -3.89 14.31
CA GLY A 235 -2.44 -5.27 13.85
C GLY A 235 -1.56 -6.23 14.66
N ARG A 236 -0.31 -5.83 14.93
CA ARG A 236 0.60 -6.62 15.76
C ARG A 236 0.11 -6.83 17.20
N GLN A 237 -0.34 -5.77 17.87
CA GLN A 237 -0.85 -5.88 19.25
C GLN A 237 -2.10 -6.76 19.32
N LEU A 238 -2.97 -6.69 18.30
CA LEU A 238 -4.11 -7.60 18.19
C LEU A 238 -3.65 -9.05 18.03
N ASN A 239 -2.65 -9.32 17.18
CA ASN A 239 -2.11 -10.66 17.01
C ASN A 239 -1.43 -11.18 18.28
N GLU A 240 -0.75 -10.32 19.05
CA GLU A 240 -0.14 -10.66 20.33
C GLU A 240 -1.21 -10.99 21.40
N HIS A 241 -2.34 -10.27 21.41
CA HIS A 241 -3.42 -10.49 22.38
C HIS A 241 -4.32 -11.68 22.03
N PHE A 242 -4.76 -11.80 20.78
CA PHE A 242 -5.73 -12.80 20.33
C PHE A 242 -5.10 -14.06 19.72
N GLY A 243 -3.83 -13.97 19.29
CA GLY A 243 -3.21 -14.98 18.45
C GLY A 243 -3.70 -14.95 17.01
N MET A 244 -2.99 -15.66 16.14
CA MET A 244 -3.44 -15.91 14.77
C MET A 244 -4.24 -17.22 14.69
N PRO A 245 -5.20 -17.35 13.77
CA PRO A 245 -5.87 -18.61 13.53
C PRO A 245 -4.86 -19.75 13.27
N PRO A 246 -5.12 -21.00 13.75
CA PRO A 246 -4.19 -22.11 13.57
C PRO A 246 -3.78 -22.30 12.10
N GLY A 247 -2.47 -22.36 11.84
CA GLY A 247 -1.92 -22.51 10.48
C GLY A 247 -1.72 -21.20 9.71
N HIS A 248 -2.08 -20.05 10.28
CA HIS A 248 -1.96 -18.73 9.64
C HIS A 248 -0.85 -17.86 10.26
N HIS A 249 0.27 -18.48 10.65
CA HIS A 249 1.41 -17.74 11.20
C HIS A 249 2.21 -17.05 10.08
N GLU A 250 2.59 -15.80 10.30
CA GLU A 250 3.50 -15.07 9.41
C GLU A 250 4.95 -15.33 9.80
N ARG A 251 5.77 -15.80 8.86
CA ARG A 251 7.21 -16.06 9.08
C ARG A 251 8.12 -15.41 8.05
N ASP A 252 7.56 -14.97 6.92
CA ASP A 252 8.34 -14.53 5.76
C ASP A 252 8.07 -13.05 5.49
N TRP A 253 9.15 -12.28 5.40
CA TRP A 253 9.13 -10.86 5.07
C TRP A 253 10.14 -10.59 3.96
N ALA A 254 9.80 -9.63 3.10
CA ALA A 254 10.73 -9.10 2.11
C ALA A 254 10.81 -7.58 2.28
N VAL A 255 12.03 -7.06 2.12
CA VAL A 255 12.26 -5.61 2.06
C VAL A 255 12.22 -5.19 0.59
N GLY A 256 11.27 -4.33 0.25
CA GLY A 256 11.21 -3.68 -1.06
C GLY A 256 11.89 -2.33 -1.01
N MET A 257 12.75 -2.05 -1.98
CA MET A 257 13.29 -0.72 -2.21
C MET A 257 12.69 -0.18 -3.50
N LYS A 258 12.41 1.12 -3.55
CA LYS A 258 11.85 1.78 -4.73
C LYS A 258 12.51 3.12 -4.89
N MET A 259 12.84 3.45 -6.14
CA MET A 259 13.18 4.79 -6.59
C MET A 259 12.23 5.24 -7.69
N VAL A 260 12.12 6.56 -7.84
CA VAL A 260 11.45 7.21 -8.95
C VAL A 260 12.52 7.90 -9.77
N ILE A 261 12.52 7.65 -11.09
CA ILE A 261 13.57 8.06 -12.01
C ILE A 261 12.93 8.95 -13.06
N ASP A 262 13.45 10.17 -13.21
CA ASP A 262 13.18 10.99 -14.39
C ASP A 262 13.93 10.42 -15.59
N LEU A 263 13.19 10.03 -16.62
CA LEU A 263 13.75 9.47 -17.83
C LEU A 263 14.29 10.58 -18.73
N PRO A 264 15.37 10.31 -19.49
CA PRO A 264 15.85 11.24 -20.51
C PRO A 264 14.73 11.63 -21.50
N PRO A 265 14.72 12.87 -22.04
CA PRO A 265 13.69 13.31 -22.98
C PRO A 265 13.57 12.47 -24.26
N ASP A 266 14.67 11.83 -24.67
CA ASP A 266 14.79 10.95 -25.83
C ASP A 266 14.59 9.46 -25.49
N CYS A 267 14.17 9.15 -24.25
CA CYS A 267 13.91 7.78 -23.83
C CYS A 267 12.81 7.16 -24.71
N PRO A 268 13.05 6.00 -25.35
CA PRO A 268 12.09 5.38 -26.25
C PRO A 268 10.98 4.58 -25.54
N LEU A 269 11.05 4.45 -24.21
CA LEU A 269 10.09 3.64 -23.46
C LEU A 269 8.75 4.38 -23.31
N GLU A 270 7.68 3.74 -23.76
CA GLU A 270 6.33 4.31 -23.66
C GLU A 270 5.72 4.08 -22.26
N PRO A 271 4.84 5.00 -21.79
CA PRO A 271 4.01 4.76 -20.61
C PRO A 271 3.25 3.43 -20.67
N GLY A 272 3.23 2.69 -19.57
CA GLY A 272 2.66 1.34 -19.53
C GLY A 272 3.65 0.23 -19.89
N THR A 273 4.92 0.56 -20.11
CA THR A 273 6.01 -0.43 -20.19
C THR A 273 6.32 -1.01 -18.81
N VAL A 274 6.35 -2.34 -18.73
CA VAL A 274 6.56 -3.13 -17.51
C VAL A 274 7.69 -4.11 -17.74
N PHE A 275 8.81 -3.92 -17.04
CA PHE A 275 9.90 -4.89 -16.99
C PHE A 275 9.95 -5.52 -15.61
N HIS A 276 10.10 -6.84 -15.60
CA HIS A 276 10.49 -7.60 -14.43
C HIS A 276 11.85 -8.21 -14.68
N THR A 277 12.70 -8.23 -13.66
CA THR A 277 14.08 -8.72 -13.79
C THR A 277 14.41 -9.74 -12.70
N PHE A 278 15.35 -10.61 -13.01
CA PHE A 278 15.97 -11.54 -12.07
C PHE A 278 17.40 -11.86 -12.53
N GLY A 279 18.22 -12.45 -11.66
CA GLY A 279 19.59 -12.85 -12.01
C GLY A 279 20.66 -12.02 -11.31
N PHE A 280 21.04 -10.87 -11.86
CA PHE A 280 22.03 -9.95 -11.24
C PHE A 280 21.28 -8.90 -10.41
N PRO A 281 21.74 -8.51 -9.22
CA PRO A 281 22.99 -8.91 -8.56
C PRO A 281 22.92 -10.23 -7.81
N GLU A 282 21.74 -10.76 -7.51
CA GLU A 282 21.56 -12.10 -6.94
C GLU A 282 20.36 -12.81 -7.61
N PRO A 283 20.45 -14.12 -7.94
CA PRO A 283 19.41 -14.80 -8.72
C PRO A 283 18.01 -14.81 -8.10
N GLU A 284 17.94 -14.73 -6.77
CA GLU A 284 16.70 -14.77 -6.00
C GLU A 284 16.03 -13.39 -5.87
N ILE A 285 16.72 -12.30 -6.23
CA ILE A 285 16.18 -10.95 -6.13
C ILE A 285 15.33 -10.64 -7.36
N PHE A 286 14.09 -10.25 -7.09
CA PHE A 286 13.18 -9.72 -8.09
C PHE A 286 13.39 -8.21 -8.23
N GLY A 287 13.59 -7.76 -9.46
CA GLY A 287 13.63 -6.33 -9.80
C GLY A 287 12.48 -5.93 -10.71
N PHE A 288 12.20 -4.64 -10.76
CA PHE A 288 11.17 -4.08 -11.62
C PHE A 288 11.53 -2.71 -12.19
N LEU A 289 10.96 -2.39 -13.35
CA LEU A 289 10.92 -1.05 -13.92
C LEU A 289 9.57 -0.83 -14.60
N TYR A 290 8.82 0.17 -14.15
CA TYR A 290 7.50 0.51 -14.67
C TYR A 290 7.49 1.96 -15.15
N VAL A 291 7.14 2.17 -16.43
CA VAL A 291 7.14 3.49 -17.05
C VAL A 291 5.76 4.13 -16.90
N HIS A 292 5.75 5.34 -16.35
CA HIS A 292 4.58 6.17 -16.14
C HIS A 292 4.50 7.29 -17.18
N PRO A 293 3.32 7.90 -17.38
CA PRO A 293 3.20 9.17 -18.09
C PRO A 293 4.10 10.25 -17.48
N GLY A 294 4.54 11.21 -18.32
CA GLY A 294 5.35 12.34 -17.88
C GLY A 294 6.86 12.10 -17.89
N GLY A 295 7.34 11.02 -18.54
CA GLY A 295 8.77 10.74 -18.64
C GLY A 295 9.38 10.27 -17.33
N VAL A 296 8.63 9.48 -16.54
CA VAL A 296 9.07 9.01 -15.23
C VAL A 296 8.92 7.50 -15.15
N ALA A 297 9.85 6.82 -14.48
CA ALA A 297 9.74 5.40 -14.17
C ALA A 297 9.85 5.13 -12.66
N SER A 298 9.10 4.12 -12.19
CA SER A 298 9.35 3.50 -10.89
C SER A 298 10.28 2.31 -11.08
N ALA A 299 11.36 2.22 -10.31
CA ALA A 299 12.26 1.07 -10.35
C ALA A 299 12.58 0.58 -8.93
N GLY A 300 12.90 -0.71 -8.78
CA GLY A 300 13.20 -1.32 -7.49
C GLY A 300 13.64 -2.77 -7.61
#